data_AF-A0A7L0V8S7-F1
#
_entry.id   AF-A0A7L0V8S7-F1
#
_cell.length_a   1.000
_cell.length_b   1.000
_cell.length_c   1.000
_cell.angle_alpha   90.00
_cell.angle_beta   90.00
_cell.angle_gamma   90.00
#
_symmetry.space_group_name_H-M   'P 1'
#
loop_
_entity.id
_entity.type
_entity.pdbx_description
1 polymer ?
#
loop_
_entity_poly.entity_id
_entity_poly.type
_entity_poly.pdbx_seq_one_letter_code
_entity_poly.pdbx_strand_id
1 'polypeptide(L)'
;ACSSFSQKSCDECLKNVSCLWCYTNNTCIDYPVRSIFPPSSLCSLSNARWGVCWINFEALIIAMAVVAGLILVSVTVCCCYCCYCRRRSRSRLEEEEEQLARKREERRLQSLQRKHERKLKHDEIRKKYGM
;
A
#
# COMPACT_ATOMS: atom_id res chain seq x y z
N ALA A 1 -30.55 29.36 5.17
CA ALA A 1 -30.71 28.62 3.90
C ALA A 1 -29.82 29.27 2.85
N CYS A 2 -29.10 28.46 2.06
CA CYS A 2 -28.17 28.96 1.04
C CYS A 2 -28.86 29.85 -0.02
N SER A 3 -30.15 29.63 -0.28
CA SER A 3 -30.97 30.41 -1.22
C SER A 3 -30.94 31.93 -1.02
N SER A 4 -30.73 32.41 0.21
CA SER A 4 -30.62 33.85 0.53
C SER A 4 -29.43 34.56 -0.10
N PHE A 5 -28.44 33.80 -0.60
CA PHE A 5 -27.28 34.32 -1.32
C PHE A 5 -27.41 34.22 -2.84
N SER A 6 -28.56 33.76 -3.35
CA SER A 6 -28.81 33.78 -4.80
C SER A 6 -28.77 35.21 -5.33
N GLN A 7 -28.28 35.38 -6.56
CA GLN A 7 -28.07 36.68 -7.21
C GLN A 7 -27.06 37.63 -6.52
N LYS A 8 -26.30 37.13 -5.53
CA LYS A 8 -25.17 37.85 -4.95
C LYS A 8 -23.87 37.43 -5.63
N SER A 9 -22.85 37.09 -4.86
CA SER A 9 -21.56 36.60 -5.34
C SER A 9 -21.33 35.14 -4.95
N CYS A 10 -20.53 34.46 -5.77
CA CYS A 10 -20.09 33.09 -5.46
C CYS A 10 -19.36 33.04 -4.11
N ASP A 11 -18.50 34.02 -3.82
CA ASP A 11 -17.73 34.07 -2.57
C ASP A 11 -18.63 34.17 -1.34
N GLU A 12 -19.74 34.92 -1.41
CA GLU A 12 -20.70 34.97 -0.30
C GLU A 12 -21.46 33.65 -0.11
N CYS A 13 -21.84 32.99 -1.21
CA CYS A 13 -22.50 31.70 -1.16
C CYS A 13 -21.59 30.61 -0.57
N LEU A 14 -20.33 30.56 -1.01
CA LEU A 14 -19.39 29.49 -0.66
C LEU A 14 -18.64 29.72 0.65
N LYS A 15 -18.96 30.77 1.42
CA LYS A 15 -18.52 30.89 2.83
C LYS A 15 -18.93 29.68 3.66
N ASN A 16 -20.04 29.02 3.29
CA ASN A 16 -20.49 27.80 3.93
C ASN A 16 -20.34 26.61 2.96
N VAL A 17 -19.60 25.58 3.40
CA VAL A 17 -19.38 24.34 2.64
C VAL A 17 -20.66 23.52 2.44
N SER A 18 -21.72 23.82 3.19
CA SER A 18 -23.06 23.25 2.97
C SER A 18 -23.79 23.90 1.79
N CYS A 19 -23.23 24.92 1.15
CA CYS A 19 -23.80 25.58 -0.02
C CYS A 19 -23.07 25.21 -1.31
N LEU A 20 -23.79 25.29 -2.43
CA LEU A 20 -23.29 25.12 -3.79
C LEU A 20 -23.76 26.30 -4.65
N TRP A 21 -22.84 26.85 -5.44
CA TRP A 21 -23.11 27.93 -6.36
C TRP A 21 -23.26 27.41 -7.79
N CYS A 22 -24.26 27.90 -8.52
CA CYS A 22 -24.46 27.57 -9.93
C CYS A 22 -24.40 28.83 -10.81
N TYR A 23 -23.43 28.88 -11.72
CA TYR A 23 -23.28 30.02 -12.64
C TYR A 23 -24.36 30.08 -13.73
N THR A 24 -25.05 28.98 -14.04
CA THR A 24 -26.10 28.98 -15.07
C THR A 24 -27.22 29.99 -14.78
N ASN A 25 -27.67 30.05 -13.53
CA ASN A 25 -28.76 30.94 -13.09
C ASN A 25 -28.34 31.90 -11.96
N ASN A 26 -27.04 31.93 -11.61
CA ASN A 26 -26.51 32.68 -10.46
C ASN A 26 -27.26 32.37 -9.14
N THR A 27 -27.52 31.08 -8.89
CA THR A 27 -28.25 30.61 -7.72
C THR A 27 -27.32 29.97 -6.70
N CYS A 28 -27.63 30.19 -5.42
CA CYS A 28 -26.98 29.52 -4.31
C CYS A 28 -27.97 28.51 -3.72
N ILE A 29 -27.62 27.23 -3.71
CA ILE A 29 -28.49 26.15 -3.25
C ILE A 29 -27.81 25.36 -2.15
N ASP A 30 -28.58 24.70 -1.28
CA ASP A 30 -28.02 23.80 -0.28
C ASP A 30 -27.41 22.59 -1.01
N TYR A 31 -26.15 22.29 -0.71
CA TYR A 31 -25.43 21.16 -1.30
C TYR A 31 -26.12 19.85 -0.87
N PRO A 32 -26.57 19.01 -1.81
CA PRO A 32 -27.33 17.82 -1.47
C PRO A 32 -26.40 16.72 -0.94
N VAL A 33 -25.96 16.82 0.31
CA VAL A 33 -25.02 15.88 0.97
C VAL A 33 -25.46 14.41 0.91
N ARG A 34 -26.76 14.15 0.71
CA ARG A 34 -27.31 12.79 0.55
C ARG A 34 -26.95 12.16 -0.80
N SER A 35 -26.73 12.98 -1.82
CA SER A 35 -26.24 12.56 -3.13
C SER A 35 -24.81 13.04 -3.29
N ILE A 36 -23.85 12.12 -3.32
CA ILE A 36 -22.41 12.39 -3.43
C ILE A 36 -22.10 13.37 -4.58
N PHE A 37 -22.88 13.33 -5.65
CA PHE A 37 -22.80 14.26 -6.77
C PHE A 37 -24.10 15.05 -6.89
N PRO A 38 -24.04 16.39 -7.08
CA PRO A 38 -25.21 17.17 -7.40
C PRO A 38 -25.76 16.68 -8.74
N PRO A 39 -27.06 16.35 -8.85
CA PRO A 39 -27.65 15.91 -10.09
C PRO A 39 -27.55 17.01 -11.16
N SER A 40 -27.28 16.61 -12.41
CA SER A 40 -27.14 17.52 -13.55
C SER A 40 -28.39 18.38 -13.80
N SER A 41 -29.55 17.95 -13.29
CA SER A 41 -30.81 18.69 -13.33
C SER A 41 -30.80 19.95 -12.47
N LEU A 42 -29.97 20.02 -11.42
CA LEU A 42 -29.84 21.21 -10.58
C LEU A 42 -28.84 22.21 -11.19
N CYS A 43 -27.69 21.72 -11.64
CA CYS A 43 -26.67 22.53 -12.30
C CYS A 43 -25.73 21.61 -13.09
N SER A 44 -25.20 22.07 -14.23
CA SER A 44 -24.14 21.34 -14.92
C SER A 44 -22.87 21.34 -14.06
N LEU A 45 -22.17 20.20 -14.02
CA LEU A 45 -20.94 20.05 -13.21
C LEU A 45 -19.85 21.07 -13.59
N SER A 46 -19.84 21.54 -14.84
CA SER A 46 -18.93 22.56 -15.35
C SER A 46 -19.19 23.97 -14.76
N ASN A 47 -20.45 24.28 -14.43
CA ASN A 47 -20.89 25.57 -13.92
C ASN A 47 -21.13 25.57 -12.40
N ALA A 48 -21.20 24.39 -11.79
CA ALA A 48 -21.32 24.23 -10.36
C ALA A 48 -19.98 24.50 -9.65
N ARG A 49 -20.02 25.21 -8.50
CA ARG A 49 -18.87 25.51 -7.64
C ARG A 49 -19.18 25.11 -6.21
N TRP A 50 -18.19 24.54 -5.53
CA TRP A 50 -18.33 24.07 -4.15
C TRP A 50 -17.06 24.35 -3.36
N GLY A 51 -17.20 24.97 -2.19
CA GLY A 51 -16.11 25.42 -1.32
C GLY A 51 -15.29 26.59 -1.86
N VAL A 52 -14.98 26.61 -3.16
CA VAL A 52 -14.18 27.65 -3.84
C VAL A 52 -14.80 28.04 -5.18
N CYS A 53 -14.62 29.29 -5.58
CA CYS A 53 -15.26 29.83 -6.80
C CYS A 53 -14.46 29.58 -8.08
N TRP A 54 -13.13 29.46 -7.99
CA TRP A 54 -12.28 29.34 -9.18
C TRP A 54 -12.22 27.90 -9.74
N ILE A 55 -12.59 26.88 -8.96
CA ILE A 55 -12.62 25.47 -9.40
C ILE A 55 -14.06 25.00 -9.61
N ASN A 56 -14.35 24.42 -10.77
CA ASN A 56 -15.63 23.78 -11.06
C ASN A 56 -15.75 22.41 -10.40
N PHE A 57 -16.99 21.99 -10.17
CA PHE A 57 -17.29 20.71 -9.54
C PHE A 57 -16.71 19.53 -10.35
N GLU A 58 -16.74 19.63 -11.67
CA GLU A 58 -16.09 18.65 -12.56
C GLU A 58 -14.59 18.49 -12.29
N ALA A 59 -13.83 19.59 -12.20
CA ALA A 59 -12.40 19.53 -11.90
C ALA A 59 -12.12 19.04 -10.47
N LEU A 60 -12.98 19.38 -9.50
CA LEU A 60 -12.89 18.83 -8.14
C LEU A 60 -13.02 17.30 -8.13
N ILE A 61 -13.98 16.75 -8.88
CA ILE A 61 -14.15 15.30 -9.02
C ILE A 61 -12.91 14.66 -9.65
N ILE A 62 -12.41 15.23 -10.75
CA ILE A 62 -11.22 14.73 -11.43
C ILE A 62 -10.02 14.73 -10.48
N ALA A 63 -9.81 15.82 -9.73
CA ALA A 63 -8.73 15.92 -8.75
C ALA A 63 -8.83 14.85 -7.66
N MET A 64 -10.01 14.63 -7.10
CA MET A 64 -10.24 13.58 -6.10
C MET A 64 -10.01 12.18 -6.66
N ALA A 65 -10.43 11.93 -7.90
CA ALA A 65 -10.20 10.66 -8.59
C ALA A 65 -8.71 10.40 -8.83
N VAL A 66 -7.95 11.42 -9.26
CA VAL A 66 -6.50 11.33 -9.46
C VAL A 66 -5.79 11.06 -8.13
N VAL A 67 -6.13 11.79 -7.06
CA VAL A 67 -5.53 11.58 -5.73
C VAL A 67 -5.82 10.17 -5.22
N ALA A 68 -7.07 9.71 -5.31
CA ALA A 68 -7.44 8.35 -4.92
C ALA A 68 -6.70 7.30 -5.77
N GLY A 69 -6.59 7.52 -7.08
CA GLY A 69 -5.86 6.65 -8.00
C GLY A 69 -4.37 6.55 -7.65
N LEU A 70 -3.72 7.69 -7.36
CA LEU A 70 -2.32 7.72 -6.94
C LEU A 70 -2.11 6.99 -5.61
N ILE A 71 -3.01 7.17 -4.64
CA ILE A 71 -2.97 6.44 -3.37
C ILE A 71 -3.08 4.93 -3.62
N LEU A 72 -4.07 4.49 -4.40
CA LEU A 72 -4.25 3.07 -4.73
C LEU A 72 -3.05 2.48 -5.46
N VAL A 73 -2.50 3.18 -6.45
CA VAL A 73 -1.30 2.75 -7.17
C VAL A 73 -0.10 2.68 -6.21
N SER A 74 0.11 3.71 -5.39
CA SER A 74 1.22 3.74 -4.43
C SER A 74 1.15 2.60 -3.42
N VAL A 75 -0.04 2.28 -2.91
CA VAL A 75 -0.27 1.15 -1.99
C VAL A 75 -0.06 -0.17 -2.72
N THR A 76 -0.60 -0.32 -3.93
CA THR A 76 -0.45 -1.56 -4.71
C THR A 76 1.01 -1.82 -5.03
N VAL A 77 1.75 -0.80 -5.48
CA VAL A 77 3.19 -0.87 -5.73
C VAL A 77 3.92 -1.17 -4.43
N CYS A 78 3.73 -0.39 -3.37
CA CYS A 78 4.39 -0.64 -2.09
C CYS A 78 4.14 -2.05 -1.58
N CYS A 79 2.88 -2.52 -1.58
CA CYS A 79 2.51 -3.88 -1.17
C CYS A 79 3.11 -4.95 -2.09
N CYS A 80 3.06 -4.79 -3.41
CA CYS A 80 3.63 -5.77 -4.33
C CYS A 80 5.16 -5.81 -4.22
N TYR A 81 5.84 -4.67 -4.23
CA TYR A 81 7.30 -4.62 -4.12
C TYR A 81 7.77 -5.09 -2.73
N CYS A 82 7.16 -4.63 -1.63
CA CYS A 82 7.56 -5.07 -0.30
C CYS A 82 7.22 -6.54 -0.03
N CYS A 83 6.04 -7.04 -0.40
CA CYS A 83 5.67 -8.44 -0.17
C CYS A 83 6.44 -9.38 -1.10
N TYR A 84 6.62 -9.03 -2.38
CA TYR A 84 7.34 -9.87 -3.34
C TYR A 84 8.84 -9.92 -3.04
N CYS A 85 9.47 -8.78 -2.74
CA CYS A 85 10.89 -8.75 -2.35
C CYS A 85 11.13 -9.41 -0.99
N ARG A 86 10.25 -9.21 0.00
CA ARG A 86 10.38 -9.85 1.31
C ARG A 86 10.16 -11.35 1.23
N ARG A 87 9.20 -11.83 0.43
CA ARG A 87 8.97 -13.27 0.22
C ARG A 87 10.14 -13.93 -0.49
N ARG A 88 10.70 -13.29 -1.52
CA ARG A 88 11.89 -13.79 -2.25
C ARG A 88 13.17 -13.76 -1.42
N SER A 89 13.35 -12.74 -0.58
CA SER A 89 14.50 -12.68 0.34
C SER A 89 14.42 -13.76 1.41
N ARG A 90 13.23 -14.02 1.96
CA ARG A 90 13.03 -15.03 2.99
C ARG A 90 13.28 -16.44 2.46
N SER A 91 12.78 -16.77 1.27
CA SER A 91 13.03 -18.09 0.66
C SER A 91 14.52 -18.33 0.39
N ARG A 92 15.25 -17.30 -0.04
CA ARG A 92 16.72 -17.39 -0.23
C ARG A 92 17.45 -17.63 1.07
N LEU A 93 17.05 -16.93 2.15
CA LEU A 93 17.66 -17.08 3.46
C LEU A 93 17.44 -18.49 4.02
N GLU A 94 16.20 -19.02 3.88
CA GLU A 94 15.84 -20.37 4.29
C GLU A 94 16.65 -21.44 3.53
N GLU A 95 16.85 -21.28 2.22
CA GLU A 95 17.71 -22.17 1.41
C GLU A 95 19.19 -22.12 1.87
N GLU A 96 19.73 -20.94 2.14
CA GLU A 96 21.11 -20.78 2.60
C GLU A 96 21.33 -21.39 4.00
N GLU A 97 20.38 -21.22 4.93
CA GLU A 97 20.43 -21.84 6.25
C GLU A 97 20.40 -23.36 6.16
N GLU A 98 19.55 -23.92 5.29
CA GLU A 98 19.44 -25.37 5.10
C GLU A 98 20.73 -25.97 4.49
N GLN A 99 21.36 -25.27 3.54
CA GLN A 99 22.67 -25.65 3.02
C GLN A 99 23.76 -25.59 4.09
N LEU A 100 23.75 -24.56 4.94
CA LEU A 100 24.72 -24.42 6.01
C LEU A 100 24.55 -25.52 7.08
N ALA A 101 23.31 -25.89 7.39
CA ALA A 101 22.99 -27.00 8.29
C ALA A 101 23.53 -28.33 7.75
N ARG A 102 23.26 -28.66 6.47
CA ARG A 102 23.81 -29.85 5.80
C ARG A 102 25.35 -29.92 5.87
N LYS A 103 26.04 -28.83 5.52
CA LYS A 103 27.51 -28.75 5.59
C LYS A 103 28.06 -28.90 7.01
N ARG A 104 27.31 -28.54 8.05
CA ARG A 104 27.71 -28.74 9.44
C ARG A 104 27.56 -30.21 9.84
N GLU A 105 26.49 -30.86 9.42
CA GLU A 105 26.28 -32.29 9.67
C GLU A 105 27.31 -33.16 8.97
N GLU A 106 27.62 -32.90 7.70
CA GLU A 106 28.68 -33.61 6.97
C GLU A 106 30.03 -33.50 7.69
N ARG A 107 30.40 -32.29 8.14
CA ARG A 107 31.63 -32.07 8.91
C ARG A 107 31.64 -32.82 10.23
N ARG A 108 30.48 -32.90 10.91
CA ARG A 108 30.32 -33.72 12.14
C ARG A 108 30.50 -35.20 11.83
N LEU A 109 29.86 -35.73 10.80
CA LEU A 109 29.98 -37.12 10.37
C LEU A 109 31.43 -37.49 10.00
N GLN A 110 32.11 -36.64 9.22
CA GLN A 110 33.53 -36.84 8.88
C GLN A 110 34.44 -36.80 10.12
N SER A 111 34.14 -35.97 11.11
CA SER A 111 34.88 -35.95 12.38
C SER A 111 34.66 -37.26 13.16
N LEU A 112 33.42 -37.74 13.23
CA LEU A 112 33.07 -39.00 13.89
C LEU A 112 33.72 -40.20 13.20
N GLN A 113 33.70 -40.26 11.87
CA GLN A 113 34.39 -41.28 11.09
C GLN A 113 35.89 -41.30 11.38
N ARG A 114 36.56 -40.13 11.38
CA ARG A 114 37.98 -40.03 11.73
C ARG A 114 38.28 -40.49 13.16
N LYS A 115 37.39 -40.19 14.12
CA LYS A 115 37.51 -40.70 15.50
C LYS A 115 37.33 -42.21 15.56
N HIS A 116 36.36 -42.76 14.84
CA HIS A 116 36.10 -44.20 14.78
C HIS A 116 37.27 -44.96 14.17
N GLU A 117 37.82 -44.47 13.06
CA GLU A 117 38.99 -45.06 12.40
C GLU A 117 40.23 -45.06 13.31
N ARG A 118 40.47 -43.95 14.03
CA ARG A 118 41.56 -43.88 15.04
C ARG A 118 41.37 -44.90 16.17
N LYS A 119 40.13 -45.10 16.64
CA LYS A 119 39.82 -46.11 17.66
C LYS A 119 40.08 -47.52 17.14
N LEU A 120 39.59 -47.86 15.95
CA LEU A 120 39.81 -49.17 15.33
C LEU A 120 41.30 -49.50 15.19
N LYS A 121 42.09 -48.56 14.64
CA LYS A 121 43.54 -48.72 14.51
C LYS A 121 44.21 -48.95 15.87
N HIS A 122 43.78 -48.22 16.90
CA HIS A 122 44.33 -48.36 18.24
C HIS A 122 43.96 -49.70 18.87
N ASP A 123 42.72 -50.16 18.73
CA ASP A 123 42.25 -51.46 19.24
C ASP A 123 42.92 -52.64 18.51
N GLU A 124 43.18 -52.51 17.21
CA GLU A 124 43.92 -53.49 16.41
C GLU A 124 45.38 -53.63 16.89
N ILE A 125 46.06 -52.51 17.17
CA ILE A 125 47.41 -52.50 17.76
C ILE A 125 47.41 -53.17 19.13
N ARG A 126 46.45 -52.82 20.00
CA ARG A 126 46.31 -53.40 21.34
C ARG A 126 46.18 -54.93 21.28
N LYS A 127 45.32 -55.45 20.39
CA LYS A 127 45.16 -56.89 20.15
C LYS A 127 46.45 -57.56 19.65
N LYS A 128 47.19 -56.91 18.74
CA LYS A 128 48.40 -57.49 18.13
C LYS A 128 49.55 -57.66 19.14
N TYR A 129 49.70 -56.74 20.09
CA TYR A 129 50.83 -56.72 21.03
C TYR A 129 50.45 -57.10 22.48
N GLY A 130 49.22 -57.52 22.72
CA GLY A 130 48.82 -58.18 23.97
C GLY A 130 48.93 -57.34 25.24
N MET A 131 48.79 -56.01 25.13
CA MET A 131 48.47 -55.13 26.26
C MET A 131 46.96 -55.05 26.49
#